data_AF-A0A7V8Y513-F1
#
_entry.id   AF-A0A7V8Y513-F1
#
_cell.length_a   1.000
_cell.length_b   1.000
_cell.length_c   1.000
_cell.angle_alpha   90.00
_cell.angle_beta   90.00
_cell.angle_gamma   90.00
#
_symmetry.space_group_name_H-M   'P 1'
#
loop_
_entity.id
_entity.type
_entity.pdbx_description
1 polymer ?
#
loop_
_entity_poly.entity_id
_entity_poly.type
_entity_poly.pdbx_seq_one_letter_code
_entity_poly.pdbx_strand_id
1 'polypeptide(L)'
;MRAGDAVEAADRLDLAAVPSATRRSFHLTEAARAHSLRREPVATVHLLGRAYDESPDTARFNLFARKVLPELRDRGPATIRREAAGLADKLGVPA
;
A
#
# COMPACT_ATOMS: atom_id res chain seq x y z
N MET A 1 2.63 -14.36 13.41
CA MET A 1 3.60 -14.09 12.33
C MET A 1 4.52 -12.98 12.78
N ARG A 2 5.84 -13.14 12.67
CA ARG A 2 6.77 -12.02 12.87
C ARG A 2 6.71 -11.13 11.62
N ALA A 3 7.02 -9.84 11.76
CA ALA A 3 6.94 -8.89 10.65
C ALA A 3 7.87 -9.25 9.47
N GLY A 4 8.99 -9.94 9.73
CA GLY A 4 9.90 -10.47 8.69
C GLY A 4 9.21 -11.53 7.82
N ASP A 5 8.58 -12.52 8.45
CA ASP A 5 7.88 -13.62 7.76
C ASP A 5 6.77 -13.12 6.82
N ALA A 6 6.13 -12.00 7.16
CA ALA A 6 5.05 -11.41 6.38
C ALA A 6 5.54 -10.77 5.07
N VAL A 7 6.71 -10.11 5.08
CA VAL A 7 7.31 -9.53 3.86
C VAL A 7 7.84 -10.64 2.96
N GLU A 8 8.55 -11.62 3.52
CA GLU A 8 9.04 -12.75 2.72
C GLU A 8 7.90 -13.54 2.05
N ALA A 9 6.76 -13.69 2.72
CA ALA A 9 5.58 -14.31 2.12
C ALA A 9 4.99 -13.46 0.98
N ALA A 10 5.00 -12.13 1.12
CA ALA A 10 4.50 -11.22 0.10
C ALA A 10 5.36 -11.20 -1.17
N ASP A 11 6.68 -11.32 -1.04
CA ASP A 11 7.63 -11.25 -2.15
C ASP A 11 7.70 -12.52 -3.02
N ARG A 12 7.17 -13.66 -2.53
CA ARG A 12 7.24 -14.94 -3.25
C ARG A 12 6.23 -15.08 -4.39
N LEU A 13 5.23 -14.21 -4.48
CA LEU A 13 4.19 -14.32 -5.51
C LEU A 13 4.60 -13.59 -6.79
N ASP A 14 4.65 -14.31 -7.90
CA ASP A 14 4.72 -13.69 -9.22
C ASP A 14 3.36 -13.06 -9.56
N LEU A 15 3.29 -11.73 -9.47
CA LEU A 15 2.08 -10.98 -9.78
C LEU A 15 1.69 -11.07 -11.25
N ALA A 16 2.63 -11.26 -12.19
CA ALA A 16 2.32 -11.35 -13.61
C ALA A 16 1.54 -12.62 -13.95
N ALA A 17 1.70 -13.68 -13.17
CA ALA A 17 0.95 -14.93 -13.29
C ALA A 17 -0.50 -14.82 -12.77
N VAL A 18 -0.86 -13.75 -12.05
CA VAL A 18 -2.20 -13.54 -11.48
C VAL A 18 -3.05 -12.74 -12.49
N PRO A 19 -4.04 -13.35 -13.18
CA PRO A 19 -4.80 -12.64 -14.22
C PRO A 19 -5.73 -11.55 -13.66
N SER A 20 -6.19 -11.69 -12.42
CA SER A 20 -7.15 -10.79 -11.79
C SER A 20 -6.48 -9.54 -11.22
N ALA A 21 -6.79 -8.38 -11.79
CA ALA A 21 -6.36 -7.07 -11.33
C ALA A 21 -6.70 -6.80 -9.86
N THR A 22 -7.91 -7.20 -9.43
CA THR A 22 -8.35 -7.03 -8.04
C THR A 22 -7.51 -7.87 -7.07
N ARG A 23 -7.15 -9.11 -7.44
CA ARG A 23 -6.26 -9.96 -6.63
C ARG A 23 -4.84 -9.40 -6.57
N ARG A 24 -4.30 -8.88 -7.67
CA ARG A 24 -2.98 -8.23 -7.70
C ARG A 24 -2.95 -6.99 -6.79
N SER A 25 -3.96 -6.13 -6.91
CA SER A 25 -4.12 -4.94 -6.06
C SER A 25 -4.23 -5.29 -4.57
N PHE A 26 -5.04 -6.31 -4.23
CA PHE A 26 -5.17 -6.78 -2.86
C PHE A 26 -3.84 -7.31 -2.31
N HIS A 27 -3.12 -8.13 -3.07
CA HIS A 27 -1.81 -8.65 -2.68
C HIS A 27 -0.80 -7.53 -2.43
N LEU A 28 -0.69 -6.57 -3.34
CA LEU A 28 0.18 -5.40 -3.18
C LEU A 28 -0.17 -4.58 -1.94
N THR A 29 -1.47 -4.48 -1.60
CA THR A 29 -1.91 -3.78 -0.39
C THR A 29 -1.52 -4.53 0.88
N GLU A 30 -1.60 -5.87 0.88
CA GLU A 30 -1.15 -6.68 2.01
C GLU A 30 0.38 -6.69 2.13
N ALA A 31 1.12 -6.66 1.03
CA ALA A 31 2.57 -6.43 1.03
C ALA A 31 2.89 -5.06 1.66
N ALA A 32 2.19 -4.00 1.26
CA ALA A 32 2.35 -2.66 1.85
C ALA A 32 2.11 -2.66 3.36
N ARG A 33 1.11 -3.43 3.83
CA ARG A 33 0.82 -3.63 5.25
C ARG A 33 1.99 -4.30 5.97
N ALA A 34 2.59 -5.34 5.39
CA ALA A 34 3.76 -6.01 5.95
C ALA A 34 4.96 -5.05 6.11
N HIS A 35 5.25 -4.22 5.10
CA HIS A 35 6.29 -3.19 5.19
C HIS A 35 5.97 -2.08 6.21
N SER A 36 4.70 -1.72 6.36
CA SER A 36 4.27 -0.74 7.36
C SER A 36 4.56 -1.22 8.79
N LEU A 37 4.35 -2.51 9.07
CA LEU A 37 4.70 -3.11 10.37
C LEU A 37 6.20 -3.06 10.67
N ARG A 38 7.05 -2.97 9.64
CA ARG A 38 8.51 -2.80 9.75
C ARG A 38 8.95 -1.33 9.78
N ARG A 39 8.02 -0.39 9.80
CA ARG A 39 8.29 1.06 9.72
C ARG A 39 9.06 1.44 8.46
N GLU A 40 8.68 0.86 7.32
CA GLU A 40 9.27 1.14 6.01
C GLU A 40 8.29 1.96 5.13
N PRO A 41 8.08 3.26 5.42
CA PRO A 41 7.01 4.04 4.83
C PRO A 41 7.17 4.28 3.32
N VAL A 42 8.42 4.31 2.82
CA VAL A 42 8.69 4.41 1.38
C VAL A 42 8.13 3.18 0.65
N ALA A 43 8.41 1.98 1.14
CA ALA A 43 7.90 0.74 0.56
C ALA A 43 6.38 0.66 0.68
N THR A 44 5.82 1.06 1.83
CA THR A 44 4.36 1.13 2.02
C THR A 44 3.69 2.02 0.98
N VAL A 45 4.13 3.27 0.79
CA VAL A 45 3.52 4.19 -0.19
C VAL A 45 3.72 3.69 -1.62
N HIS A 46 4.90 3.19 -1.95
CA HIS A 46 5.19 2.64 -3.27
C HIS A 46 4.25 1.48 -3.64
N LEU A 47 4.09 0.52 -2.73
CA LEU A 47 3.24 -0.65 -2.97
C LEU A 47 1.75 -0.30 -3.03
N LEU A 48 1.28 0.67 -2.22
CA LEU A 48 -0.08 1.19 -2.33
C LEU A 48 -0.32 1.92 -3.66
N GLY A 49 0.69 2.64 -4.17
CA GLY A 49 0.63 3.26 -5.50
C GLY A 49 0.46 2.20 -6.58
N ARG A 50 1.27 1.14 -6.54
CA ARG A 50 1.13 0.01 -7.47
C ARG A 50 -0.22 -0.70 -7.33
N ALA A 51 -0.74 -0.86 -6.10
CA ALA A 51 -2.05 -1.45 -5.88
C ALA A 51 -3.17 -0.61 -6.55
N TYR A 52 -3.05 0.71 -6.51
CA TYR A 52 -3.95 1.63 -7.20
C TYR A 52 -3.84 1.49 -8.72
N ASP A 53 -2.62 1.42 -9.27
CA ASP A 53 -2.41 1.26 -10.71
C ASP A 53 -2.99 -0.08 -11.24
N GLU A 54 -2.93 -1.15 -10.43
CA GLU A 54 -3.54 -2.44 -10.79
C GLU A 54 -5.07 -2.41 -10.76
N SER A 55 -5.67 -1.84 -9.72
CA SER A 55 -7.13 -1.73 -9.59
C SER A 55 -7.49 -0.53 -8.70
N PRO A 56 -7.87 0.61 -9.30
CA PRO A 56 -8.23 1.82 -8.57
C PRO A 56 -9.36 1.59 -7.57
N ASP A 57 -10.42 0.88 -7.97
CA ASP A 57 -11.58 0.62 -7.10
C ASP A 57 -11.22 -0.27 -5.91
N THR A 58 -10.39 -1.29 -6.12
CA THR A 58 -9.93 -2.17 -5.03
C THR A 58 -9.06 -1.43 -4.03
N ALA A 59 -8.12 -0.60 -4.51
CA ALA A 59 -7.27 0.20 -3.64
C ALA A 59 -8.06 1.29 -2.89
N ARG A 60 -8.98 1.97 -3.59
CA ARG A 60 -9.78 3.10 -3.07
C ARG A 60 -10.57 2.75 -1.82
N PHE A 61 -11.18 1.56 -1.81
CA PHE A 61 -12.02 1.11 -0.69
C PHE A 61 -11.28 0.21 0.30
N ASN A 62 -9.96 0.01 0.14
CA ASN A 62 -9.18 -0.80 1.07
C ASN A 62 -9.00 -0.09 2.42
N LEU A 63 -9.44 -0.74 3.52
CA LEU A 63 -9.41 -0.15 4.85
C LEU A 63 -7.99 0.17 5.37
N PHE A 64 -6.99 -0.63 5.01
CA PHE A 64 -5.60 -0.35 5.39
C PHE A 64 -5.08 0.90 4.68
N ALA A 65 -5.27 1.00 3.36
CA ALA A 65 -4.86 2.17 2.59
C ALA A 65 -5.51 3.47 3.12
N ARG A 66 -6.83 3.43 3.38
CA ARG A 66 -7.59 4.58 3.91
C ARG A 66 -7.16 4.99 5.31
N LYS A 67 -6.62 4.07 6.11
CA LYS A 67 -6.08 4.35 7.44
C LYS A 67 -4.65 4.92 7.36
N VAL A 68 -3.76 4.25 6.63
CA VAL A 68 -2.32 4.50 6.72
C VAL A 68 -1.89 5.76 5.96
N LEU A 69 -2.57 6.13 4.87
CA LEU A 69 -2.16 7.27 4.06
C LEU A 69 -2.32 8.63 4.78
N PRO A 70 -3.44 8.92 5.49
CA PRO A 70 -3.52 10.10 6.34
C PRO A 70 -2.44 10.13 7.43
N GLU A 71 -2.19 8.99 8.09
CA GLU A 71 -1.14 8.89 9.11
C GLU A 71 0.26 9.23 8.53
N LEU A 72 0.57 8.73 7.33
CA LEU A 72 1.84 8.98 6.64
C LEU A 72 1.93 10.41 6.09
N ARG A 73 0.83 10.98 5.60
CA ARG A 73 0.76 12.39 5.17
C ARG A 73 1.07 13.33 6.34
N ASP A 74 0.47 13.08 7.50
CA ASP A 74 0.51 14.02 8.62
C ASP A 74 1.74 13.81 9.52
N ARG A 75 2.15 12.55 9.70
CA ARG A 75 3.18 12.15 10.68
C ARG A 75 4.34 11.37 10.09
N GLY A 76 4.28 11.00 8.81
CA GLY A 76 5.36 10.26 8.15
C GLY A 76 6.65 11.07 7.96
N PRO A 77 7.74 10.44 7.49
CA PRO A 77 8.97 11.15 7.14
C PRO A 77 8.71 12.23 6.08
N ALA A 78 9.41 13.37 6.18
CA ALA A 78 9.22 14.48 5.24
C ALA A 78 9.39 14.07 3.75
N THR A 79 10.24 13.08 3.49
CA THR A 79 10.53 12.55 2.16
C THR A 79 9.39 11.78 1.51
N ILE A 80 8.32 11.42 2.24
CA ILE A 80 7.20 10.64 1.69
C ILE A 80 5.84 11.34 1.84
N ARG A 81 5.77 12.45 2.60
CA ARG A 81 4.49 13.09 2.95
C ARG A 81 3.74 13.56 1.72
N ARG A 82 4.45 14.10 0.72
CA ARG A 82 3.85 14.59 -0.52
C ARG A 82 3.27 13.44 -1.34
N GLU A 83 3.98 12.34 -1.45
CA GLU A 83 3.57 11.14 -2.17
C GLU A 83 2.37 10.49 -1.48
N ALA A 84 2.40 10.40 -0.14
CA ALA A 84 1.28 9.91 0.66
C ALA A 84 0.04 10.80 0.51
N ALA A 85 0.21 12.13 0.51
CA ALA A 85 -0.88 13.08 0.26
C ALA A 85 -1.50 12.89 -1.14
N GLY A 86 -0.67 12.88 -2.18
CA GLY A 86 -1.14 12.72 -3.55
C GLY A 86 -1.84 11.39 -3.78
N LEU A 87 -1.40 10.32 -3.11
CA LEU A 87 -2.07 9.02 -3.17
C LEU A 87 -3.38 9.02 -2.37
N ALA A 88 -3.43 9.67 -1.20
CA ALA A 88 -4.67 9.85 -0.43
C ALA A 88 -5.74 10.57 -1.26
N ASP A 89 -5.35 11.63 -1.98
CA ASP A 89 -6.23 12.40 -2.85
C ASP A 89 -6.79 11.53 -4.00
N LYS A 90 -5.92 10.76 -4.67
CA LYS A 90 -6.33 9.82 -5.74
C LYS A 90 -7.34 8.77 -5.24
N LEU A 91 -7.20 8.33 -3.99
CA LEU A 91 -8.08 7.36 -3.34
C LEU A 91 -9.30 8.02 -2.69
N GLY A 92 -9.48 9.34 -2.81
CA GLY A 92 -10.58 10.08 -2.19
C GLY A 92 -10.61 9.90 -0.67
N VAL A 93 -9.44 9.84 -0.04
CA VAL A 93 -9.27 9.81 1.41
C VAL A 93 -9.11 11.26 1.88
N PRO A 94 -10.07 11.81 2.64
CA PRO A 94 -10.04 13.22 3.02
C PRO A 94 -8.86 13.56 3.95
N ALA A 95 -8.62 14.87 4.08
CA ALA A 95 -7.75 15.46 5.08
C ALA A 95 -8.20 15.09 6.50
#